data_AF-A0A9E5HN00-F1
#
_entry.id   AF-A0A9E5HN00-F1
#
_cell.length_a   1.000
_cell.length_b   1.000
_cell.length_c   1.000
_cell.angle_alpha   90.00
_cell.angle_beta   90.00
_cell.angle_gamma   90.00
#
_symmetry.space_group_name_H-M   'P 1'
#
loop_
_entity.id
_entity.type
_entity.pdbx_description
1 polymer ?
#
loop_
_entity_poly.entity_id
_entity_poly.type
_entity_poly.pdbx_seq_one_letter_code
_entity_poly.pdbx_strand_id
1 'polypeptide(L)' 'IYDNYGFETEILAASVRTANHVSECALIGADVVTAPPAVIKSLANHPLTDKGLAAFLADIADTGQKIL' A
#
# COMPACT_ATOMS: atom_id res chain seq x y z
N ILE A 1 2.83 13.23 -21.66
CA ILE A 1 2.97 14.69 -21.89
C ILE A 1 4.09 15.24 -21.04
N TYR A 2 4.02 15.09 -19.72
CA TYR A 2 5.05 15.63 -18.81
C TYR A 2 6.43 15.05 -19.12
N ASP A 3 6.53 13.73 -19.28
CA ASP A 3 7.78 13.05 -19.67
C ASP A 3 8.32 13.52 -21.02
N ASN A 4 7.44 13.76 -22.00
CA ASN A 4 7.84 14.16 -23.35
C ASN A 4 8.53 15.53 -23.38
N TYR A 5 8.17 16.41 -22.44
CA TYR A 5 8.65 17.79 -22.39
C TYR A 5 9.54 18.08 -21.19
N GLY A 6 9.82 17.08 -20.34
CA GLY A 6 10.66 17.23 -19.15
C GLY A 6 10.12 18.26 -18.16
N PHE A 7 8.79 18.36 -18.01
CA PHE A 7 8.22 19.26 -17.00
C PHE A 7 8.57 18.76 -15.60
N GLU A 8 9.04 19.66 -14.74
CA GLU A 8 9.35 19.37 -13.33
C GLU A 8 8.11 19.37 -12.43
N THR A 9 6.94 19.73 -12.97
CA THR A 9 5.68 19.73 -12.24
C THR A 9 5.29 18.32 -11.83
N GLU A 10 5.02 18.11 -10.55
CA GLU A 10 4.54 16.83 -10.02
C GLU A 10 3.04 16.60 -10.32
N ILE A 11 2.69 15.40 -10.75
CA ILE A 11 1.32 14.96 -11.00
C ILE A 11 0.71 14.48 -9.68
N LEU A 12 -0.23 15.26 -9.16
CA LEU A 12 -1.04 14.91 -7.99
C LEU A 12 -2.36 14.26 -8.44
N ALA A 13 -2.43 12.93 -8.36
CA ALA A 13 -3.64 12.16 -8.60
C ALA A 13 -4.63 12.32 -7.43
N ALA A 14 -5.77 12.96 -7.72
CA ALA A 14 -6.80 13.30 -6.74
C ALA A 14 -8.10 12.51 -6.94
N SER A 15 -9.02 12.67 -5.99
CA SER A 15 -10.31 11.94 -5.96
C SER A 15 -10.15 10.42 -6.03
N VAL A 16 -9.08 9.89 -5.44
CA VAL A 16 -8.86 8.45 -5.28
C VAL A 16 -9.87 7.87 -4.30
N ARG A 17 -10.54 6.78 -4.67
CA ARG A 17 -11.66 6.19 -3.89
C ARG A 17 -11.42 4.75 -3.46
N THR A 18 -10.47 4.05 -4.06
CA THR A 18 -10.21 2.62 -3.83
C THR A 18 -8.71 2.36 -3.82
N ALA A 19 -8.30 1.22 -3.24
CA ALA A 19 -6.92 0.75 -3.33
C ALA A 19 -6.47 0.52 -4.79
N ASN A 20 -7.37 0.05 -5.65
CA ASN A 20 -7.06 -0.14 -7.08
C ASN A 20 -6.71 1.17 -7.79
N HIS A 21 -7.41 2.28 -7.51
CA HIS A 21 -7.03 3.57 -8.08
C HIS A 21 -5.59 3.94 -7.69
N VAL A 22 -5.17 3.65 -6.46
CA VAL A 22 -3.77 3.89 -6.01
C VAL A 22 -2.81 3.00 -6.82
N SER A 23 -3.12 1.72 -6.99
CA SER A 23 -2.31 0.81 -7.80
C SER A 23 -2.19 1.27 -9.25
N GLU A 24 -3.28 1.71 -9.87
CA GLU A 24 -3.29 2.24 -11.24
C GLU A 24 -2.45 3.52 -11.36
N CYS A 25 -2.56 4.45 -10.38
CA CYS A 25 -1.74 5.67 -10.34
C CYS A 25 -0.24 5.34 -10.19
N ALA A 26 0.11 4.37 -9.34
CA ALA A 26 1.48 3.94 -9.17
C ALA A 26 2.04 3.27 -10.43
N LEU A 27 1.24 2.42 -11.10
CA LEU A 27 1.62 1.73 -12.33
C LEU A 27 1.85 2.70 -13.50
N ILE A 28 1.04 3.75 -13.60
CA ILE A 28 1.18 4.76 -14.66
C ILE A 28 2.28 5.77 -14.38
N GLY A 29 2.76 5.85 -13.12
CA GLY A 29 3.86 6.73 -12.71
C GLY A 29 3.40 8.12 -12.26
N ALA A 30 2.25 8.24 -11.60
CA ALA A 30 1.88 9.50 -10.93
C ALA A 30 2.80 9.75 -9.72
N ASP A 31 3.27 11.00 -9.56
CA ASP A 31 4.24 11.36 -8.52
C ASP A 31 3.62 11.34 -7.12
N VAL A 32 2.37 11.80 -6.99
CA VAL A 32 1.68 11.93 -5.70
C VAL A 32 0.23 11.47 -5.82
N VAL A 33 -0.30 10.87 -4.75
CA VAL A 33 -1.73 10.59 -4.60
C VAL A 33 -2.29 11.30 -3.37
N THR A 34 -3.48 11.88 -3.50
CA THR A 34 -4.33 12.28 -2.36
C THR A 34 -5.59 11.41 -2.29
N ALA A 35 -5.82 10.82 -1.11
CA ALA A 35 -6.92 9.88 -0.88
C ALA A 35 -7.49 10.02 0.54
N PRO A 36 -8.76 9.63 0.76
CA PRO A 36 -9.32 9.55 2.11
C PRO A 36 -8.50 8.62 3.03
N PRO A 37 -8.41 8.90 4.34
CA PRO A 37 -7.65 8.05 5.27
C PRO A 37 -8.06 6.57 5.27
N ALA A 38 -9.33 6.27 4.99
CA ALA A 38 -9.82 4.91 4.87
C ALA A 38 -9.16 4.13 3.72
N VAL A 39 -8.94 4.78 2.58
CA VAL A 39 -8.25 4.16 1.43
C VAL A 39 -6.80 3.89 1.80
N ILE A 40 -6.10 4.88 2.38
CA ILE A 40 -4.70 4.75 2.79
C ILE A 40 -4.53 3.57 3.77
N LYS A 41 -5.41 3.47 4.78
CA LYS A 41 -5.37 2.35 5.74
C LYS A 41 -5.61 1.00 5.06
N SER A 42 -6.49 0.94 4.06
CA SER A 42 -6.77 -0.30 3.34
C SER A 42 -5.58 -0.82 2.53
N LEU A 43 -4.64 0.04 2.12
CA LEU A 43 -3.45 -0.36 1.36
C LEU A 43 -2.52 -1.30 2.14
N ALA A 44 -2.52 -1.23 3.47
CA ALA A 44 -1.69 -2.07 4.33
C ALA A 44 -2.36 -3.42 4.68
N ASN A 45 -3.64 -3.61 4.34
CA ASN A 45 -4.42 -4.76 4.78
C ASN A 45 -4.44 -5.85 3.70
N HIS A 46 -4.06 -7.08 4.05
CA HIS A 46 -4.21 -8.22 3.17
C HIS A 46 -4.48 -9.52 3.95
N PRO A 47 -5.50 -10.32 3.59
CA PRO A 47 -5.87 -11.52 4.36
C PRO A 47 -4.76 -12.57 4.50
N LEU A 48 -3.84 -12.65 3.53
CA LEU A 48 -2.69 -13.58 3.65
C LEU A 48 -1.62 -13.06 4.61
N THR A 49 -1.52 -11.75 4.82
CA THR A 49 -0.62 -11.17 5.81
C THR A 49 -1.09 -11.53 7.21
N ASP A 50 -2.39 -11.37 7.49
CA ASP A 50 -2.98 -11.75 8.78
C ASP A 50 -2.82 -13.24 9.06
N LYS A 51 -3.11 -14.09 8.06
CA LYS A 51 -2.93 -15.54 8.15
C LYS A 51 -1.46 -15.92 8.39
N GLY A 52 -0.54 -15.30 7.66
CA GLY A 52 0.89 -15.54 7.80
C GLY A 52 1.40 -15.15 9.19
N LEU A 53 0.97 -14.00 9.70
CA LEU A 53 1.33 -13.55 11.05
C LEU A 53 0.77 -14.48 12.13
N ALA A 54 -0.48 -14.91 11.99
CA ALA A 54 -1.10 -15.85 12.93
C ALA A 54 -0.36 -17.20 12.96
N ALA A 55 0.00 -17.75 11.79
CA ALA A 55 0.78 -18.98 11.69
C ALA A 55 2.18 -18.81 12.32
N PHE A 56 2.86 -17.71 12.00
CA PHE A 56 4.17 -17.40 12.56
C PHE A 56 4.13 -17.33 14.10
N LEU A 57 3.13 -16.67 14.69
CA LEU A 57 2.98 -16.58 16.14
C LEU A 57 2.68 -17.94 16.80
N ALA A 58 1.92 -18.81 16.11
CA ALA A 58 1.65 -20.17 16.58
C ALA A 58 2.94 -21.02 16.61
N ASP A 59 3.70 -21.01 15.52
CA ASP A 59 4.97 -21.75 15.43
C ASP A 59 5.96 -21.31 16.52
N ILE A 60 6.02 -20.01 16.80
CA ILE A 60 6.88 -19.47 17.87
C ILE A 60 6.42 -19.96 19.24
N ALA A 61 5.12 -19.94 19.51
CA ALA A 61 4.58 -20.43 20.78
C ALA A 61 4.95 -21.91 21.01
N ASP A 62 4.91 -22.73 19.95
CA ASP A 62 5.28 -24.14 20.01
C ASP A 62 6.78 -24.38 20.30
N THR A 63 7.66 -23.45 19.89
CA THR A 63 9.10 -23.55 20.20
C THR A 63 9.45 -23.19 21.65
N GLY A 64 8.51 -22.61 22.42
CA GLY A 64 8.75 -22.10 23.76
C GLY A 64 9.65 -20.85 23.82
N GLN A 65 9.95 -20.23 22.68
CA GLN A 65 10.75 -19.01 22.59
C GLN A 65 9.88 -17.78 22.83
N LYS A 66 10.38 -16.83 23.62
CA LYS A 66 9.75 -15.50 23.75
C LYS A 66 10.29 -14.57 22.68
N ILE A 67 9.41 -14.09 21.83
CA ILE A 67 9.63 -12.86 21.07
C ILE A 67 9.22 -11.69 21.97
N LEU A 68 10.00 -10.61 21.92
CA LEU A 68 9.95 -9.39 22.75
C LEU A 68 8.55 -9.01 23.30
#